data_AF-A0A9W6D6K0-F1
#
_entry.id   AF-A0A9W6D6K0-F1
#
_cell.length_a   1.000
_cell.length_b   1.000
_cell.length_c   1.000
_cell.angle_alpha   90.00
_cell.angle_beta   90.00
_cell.angle_gamma   90.00
#
_symmetry.space_group_name_H-M   'P 1'
#
loop_
_entity.id
_entity.type
_entity.pdbx_description
1 polymer ?
#
loop_
_entity_poly.entity_id
_entity_poly.type
_entity_poly.pdbx_seq_one_letter_code
_entity_poly.pdbx_strand_id
1 'polypeptide(L)'
;MKTFWEFYKNRKEQGLAVEKPGMRMVDVDNLILDEVKQVLLSMPFEEFERRHYFRYGRDLALIEMKPSLWKQLAPEDIEEPHRACKKGIETYYARLNP
;
A
#
# COMPACT_ATOMS: atom_id res chain seq x y z
N MET A 1 -0.38 -7.82 3.88
CA MET A 1 -0.62 -6.99 5.09
C MET A 1 0.65 -6.80 5.91
N LYS A 2 1.35 -7.88 6.27
CA LYS A 2 2.68 -7.79 6.92
C LYS A 2 3.68 -6.93 6.12
N THR A 3 3.76 -7.16 4.82
CA THR A 3 4.63 -6.41 3.89
C THR A 3 4.41 -4.90 3.88
N PHE A 4 3.18 -4.42 4.08
CA PHE A 4 2.87 -2.99 4.13
C PHE A 4 3.39 -2.35 5.42
N TRP A 5 3.13 -2.98 6.57
CA TRP A 5 3.62 -2.46 7.85
C TRP A 5 5.15 -2.54 7.96
N GLU A 6 5.72 -3.65 7.49
CA GLU A 6 7.16 -3.90 7.46
C GLU A 6 7.90 -2.85 6.64
N PHE A 7 7.32 -2.37 5.53
CA PHE A 7 7.90 -1.27 4.76
C PHE A 7 8.16 -0.03 5.63
N TYR A 8 7.17 0.42 6.40
CA TYR A 8 7.31 1.60 7.26
C TYR A 8 8.27 1.36 8.43
N LYS A 9 8.22 0.17 9.05
CA LYS A 9 9.16 -0.20 10.12
C LYS A 9 10.61 -0.20 9.63
N ASN A 10 10.86 -0.80 8.48
CA ASN A 10 12.19 -0.89 7.90
C ASN A 10 12.77 0.49 7.55
N ARG A 11 11.95 1.43 7.09
CA ARG A 11 12.37 2.83 6.90
C ARG A 11 12.81 3.46 8.21
N LYS A 12 12.04 3.25 9.29
CA LYS A 12 12.38 3.76 10.63
C LYS A 12 13.69 3.17 11.14
N GLU A 13 13.88 1.86 11.01
CA GLU A 13 15.11 1.16 11.39
C GLU A 13 16.35 1.69 10.66
N GLN A 14 16.20 2.13 9.41
CA GLN A 14 17.27 2.74 8.62
C GLN A 14 17.47 4.24 8.89
N GLY A 15 16.72 4.84 9.82
CA GLY A 15 16.76 6.27 10.08
C GLY A 15 16.23 7.14 8.92
N LEU A 16 15.47 6.55 8.00
CA LEU A 16 14.85 7.26 6.88
C LEU A 16 13.52 7.88 7.31
N ALA A 17 13.10 8.96 6.63
CA ALA A 17 11.76 9.50 6.83
C ALA A 17 10.70 8.43 6.60
N VAL A 18 9.89 8.15 7.63
CA VAL A 18 8.86 7.12 7.64
C VAL A 18 7.65 7.54 6.80
N GLU A 19 7.11 8.72 7.10
CA GLU A 19 5.94 9.30 6.44
C GLU A 19 5.90 10.82 6.64
N LYS A 20 5.11 11.54 5.84
CA LYS A 20 4.87 12.98 6.03
C LYS A 20 4.25 13.29 7.40
N PRO A 21 4.69 14.35 8.11
CA PRO A 21 4.07 14.79 9.37
C PRO A 21 2.54 14.95 9.26
N GLY A 22 1.82 14.49 10.28
CA GLY A 22 0.35 14.51 10.34
C GLY A 22 -0.35 13.31 9.71
N MET A 23 0.39 12.39 9.08
CA MET A 23 -0.16 11.12 8.60
C MET A 23 -0.12 10.03 9.68
N ARG A 24 -1.06 9.08 9.62
CA ARG A 24 -1.17 8.00 10.63
C ARG A 24 0.11 7.17 10.75
N MET A 25 0.76 6.83 9.63
CA MET A 25 1.93 5.95 9.59
C MET A 25 3.22 6.60 10.11
N VAL A 26 3.22 7.88 10.48
CA VAL A 26 4.40 8.56 11.04
C VAL A 26 4.91 7.87 12.30
N ASP A 27 3.99 7.43 13.16
CA ASP A 27 4.32 6.77 14.43
C ASP A 27 4.09 5.26 14.36
N VAL A 28 4.77 4.63 13.41
CA VAL A 28 4.60 3.21 13.03
C VAL A 28 4.73 2.20 14.19
N ASP A 29 5.41 2.57 15.28
CA ASP A 29 5.65 1.69 16.43
C ASP A 29 4.50 1.70 17.45
N ASN A 30 3.73 2.79 17.49
CA ASN A 30 2.60 2.93 18.41
C ASN A 30 1.27 2.51 17.78
N LEU A 31 1.26 2.13 16.50
CA LEU A 31 0.07 1.62 15.82
C LEU A 31 -0.18 0.14 16.13
N ILE A 32 -1.45 -0.22 16.30
CA ILE A 32 -1.89 -1.62 16.31
C ILE A 32 -2.24 -2.10 14.89
N LEU A 33 -2.27 -3.41 14.70
CA LEU A 33 -2.52 -4.03 13.39
C LEU A 33 -3.81 -3.54 12.73
N ASP A 34 -4.87 -3.29 13.51
CA ASP A 34 -6.16 -2.84 12.97
C ASP A 34 -6.12 -1.38 12.48
N GLU A 35 -5.31 -0.52 13.09
CA GLU A 35 -5.10 0.85 12.60
C GLU A 35 -4.32 0.86 11.29
N VAL A 36 -3.30 -0.01 11.20
CA VAL A 36 -2.54 -0.21 9.95
C VAL A 36 -3.44 -0.75 8.83
N LYS A 37 -4.34 -1.68 9.16
CA LYS A 37 -5.36 -2.17 8.21
C LYS A 37 -6.26 -1.05 7.71
N GLN A 38 -6.75 -0.18 8.61
CA GLN A 38 -7.59 0.94 8.21
C GLN A 38 -6.89 1.85 7.20
N VAL A 39 -5.59 2.12 7.40
CA VAL A 39 -4.80 2.89 6.42
C VAL A 39 -4.74 2.16 5.08
N LEU A 40 -4.35 0.88 5.08
CA LEU A 40 -4.21 0.08 3.86
C LEU A 40 -5.53 -0.06 3.07
N LEU A 41 -6.65 -0.18 3.78
CA LEU A 41 -7.97 -0.39 3.19
C LEU A 41 -8.71 0.92 2.89
N SER A 42 -8.16 2.07 3.26
CA SER A 42 -8.69 3.39 2.88
C SER A 42 -8.29 3.76 1.44
N MET A 43 -8.43 5.03 1.03
CA MET A 43 -8.04 5.45 -0.31
C MET A 43 -6.56 5.15 -0.61
N PRO A 44 -6.24 4.56 -1.78
CA PRO A 44 -7.12 4.33 -2.93
C PRO A 44 -7.84 2.96 -2.94
N PHE A 45 -7.57 2.07 -1.98
CA PHE A 45 -8.12 0.71 -1.97
C PHE A 45 -9.65 0.69 -1.97
N GLU A 46 -10.29 1.49 -1.11
CA GLU A 46 -11.76 1.54 -1.02
C GLU A 46 -12.43 1.90 -2.36
N GLU A 47 -11.78 2.74 -3.19
CA GLU A 47 -12.27 3.08 -4.52
C GLU A 47 -12.20 1.89 -5.47
N PHE A 48 -11.10 1.15 -5.42
CA PHE A 48 -10.93 -0.05 -6.24
C PHE A 48 -11.87 -1.17 -5.81
N GLU A 49 -12.13 -1.30 -4.50
CA GLU A 49 -13.10 -2.25 -3.97
C GLU A 49 -14.53 -1.87 -4.37
N ARG A 50 -14.89 -0.58 -4.29
CA ARG A 50 -16.17 -0.05 -4.75
C ARG A 50 -16.42 -0.30 -6.24
N ARG A 51 -15.36 -0.25 -7.06
CA ARG A 51 -15.41 -0.55 -8.51
C ARG A 51 -15.29 -2.04 -8.83
N HIS A 52 -15.23 -2.90 -7.82
CA HIS A 52 -15.11 -4.37 -7.95
C HIS A 52 -13.84 -4.83 -8.68
N TYR A 53 -12.78 -4.04 -8.63
CA TYR A 53 -11.46 -4.43 -9.14
C TYR A 53 -10.76 -5.36 -8.14
N PHE A 54 -10.78 -4.97 -6.86
CA PHE A 54 -10.25 -5.76 -5.75
C PHE A 54 -11.33 -6.06 -4.72
N ARG A 55 -11.05 -6.99 -3.82
CA ARG A 55 -11.86 -7.33 -2.66
C ARG A 55 -10.96 -7.65 -1.48
N TYR A 56 -11.32 -7.18 -0.29
CA TYR A 56 -10.68 -7.62 0.94
C TYR A 56 -11.38 -8.86 1.52
N GLY A 57 -10.71 -10.01 1.45
CA GLY A 57 -11.17 -11.26 2.06
C GLY A 57 -10.94 -11.22 3.57
N ARG A 58 -11.92 -10.76 4.34
CA ARG A 58 -11.83 -10.56 5.81
C ARG A 58 -11.33 -11.80 6.57
N ASP A 59 -11.74 -13.00 6.14
CA ASP A 59 -11.40 -14.26 6.81
C ASP A 59 -9.96 -14.72 6.55
N LEU A 60 -9.37 -14.31 5.42
CA LEU A 60 -8.01 -14.67 5.01
C LEU A 60 -7.01 -13.51 5.18
N ALA A 61 -7.50 -12.30 5.45
CA ALA A 61 -6.73 -11.06 5.45
C ALA A 61 -5.93 -10.84 4.15
N LEU A 62 -6.52 -11.25 3.01
CA LEU A 62 -5.94 -11.14 1.68
C LEU A 62 -6.69 -10.11 0.83
N ILE A 63 -5.94 -9.37 0.02
CA ILE A 63 -6.48 -8.57 -1.07
C ILE A 63 -6.50 -9.46 -2.31
N GLU A 64 -7.68 -9.61 -2.90
CA GLU A 64 -7.88 -10.44 -4.08
C GLU A 64 -8.33 -9.56 -5.25
N MET A 65 -7.77 -9.82 -6.43
CA MET A 65 -8.28 -9.24 -7.67
C MET A 65 -9.39 -10.11 -8.25
N LYS A 66 -10.40 -9.49 -8.87
CA LYS A 66 -11.47 -10.23 -9.53
C LYS A 66 -10.88 -11.18 -10.60
N PRO A 67 -11.15 -12.50 -10.54
CA PRO A 67 -10.52 -13.48 -11.45
C PRO A 67 -10.80 -13.21 -12.93
N SER A 68 -11.98 -12.68 -13.27
CA SER A 68 -12.32 -12.33 -14.65
C SER A 68 -11.47 -11.19 -15.20
N LEU A 69 -11.05 -10.25 -14.35
CA LEU A 69 -10.15 -9.17 -14.74
C LEU A 69 -8.73 -9.66 -14.85
N TRP A 70 -8.28 -10.46 -13.88
CA TRP A 70 -6.94 -11.06 -13.91
C TRP A 70 -6.67 -11.83 -15.21
N LYS A 71 -7.65 -12.58 -15.70
CA LYS A 71 -7.56 -13.32 -16.97
C LYS A 71 -7.45 -12.44 -18.22
N GLN A 72 -7.78 -11.16 -18.13
CA GLN A 72 -7.72 -10.20 -19.24
C GLN A 72 -6.40 -9.42 -19.27
N LEU A 73 -5.59 -9.50 -18.22
CA LEU A 73 -4.32 -8.79 -18.14
C LEU A 73 -3.24 -9.52 -18.93
N ALA A 74 -2.54 -8.78 -19.78
CA ALA A 74 -1.23 -9.16 -20.28
C ALA A 74 -0.15 -8.85 -19.22
N PRO A 75 1.04 -9.48 -19.31
CA PRO A 75 2.15 -9.14 -18.41
C PRO A 75 2.44 -7.63 -18.35
N GLU A 76 2.36 -6.94 -19.50
CA GLU A 76 2.62 -5.51 -19.62
C GLU A 76 1.63 -4.65 -18.81
N ASP A 77 0.36 -5.07 -18.73
CA ASP A 77 -0.69 -4.40 -17.95
C ASP A 77 -0.43 -4.45 -16.43
N ILE A 78 0.43 -5.37 -16.00
CA ILE A 78 0.87 -5.51 -14.60
C ILE A 78 2.18 -4.76 -14.39
N GLU A 79 3.11 -4.86 -15.33
CA GLU A 79 4.42 -4.25 -15.23
C GLU A 79 4.38 -2.72 -15.23
N GLU A 80 3.53 -2.09 -16.05
CA GLU A 80 3.43 -0.64 -16.11
C GLU A 80 2.97 -0.04 -14.78
N PRO A 81 1.85 -0.46 -14.16
CA PRO A 81 1.47 -0.01 -12.83
C PRO A 81 2.56 -0.27 -11.78
N HIS A 82 3.25 -1.42 -11.84
CA HIS A 82 4.32 -1.73 -10.90
C HIS A 82 5.49 -0.73 -11.02
N ARG A 83 5.92 -0.41 -12.25
CA ARG A 83 6.93 0.63 -12.52
C ARG A 83 6.46 2.01 -12.04
N ALA A 84 5.21 2.37 -12.32
CA ALA A 84 4.63 3.65 -11.90
C ALA A 84 4.57 3.77 -10.37
N CYS A 85 4.11 2.75 -9.66
CA CYS A 85 4.07 2.70 -8.20
C CYS A 85 5.47 2.83 -7.58
N LYS A 86 6.46 2.08 -8.11
CA LYS A 86 7.85 2.17 -7.63
C LYS A 86 8.40 3.59 -7.78
N LYS A 87 8.27 4.18 -8.97
CA LYS A 87 8.69 5.57 -9.24
C LYS A 87 7.94 6.57 -8.36
N GLY A 88 6.66 6.33 -8.09
CA GLY A 88 5.84 7.14 -7.20
C GLY A 88 6.39 7.17 -5.78
N ILE A 89 6.73 5.99 -5.23
CA ILE A 89 7.35 5.86 -3.91
C ILE A 89 8.70 6.59 -3.85
N GLU A 90 9.56 6.36 -4.84
CA GLU A 90 10.88 7.04 -4.93
C GLU A 90 10.73 8.56 -4.96
N THR A 91 9.85 9.06 -5.84
CA THR A 91 9.57 10.50 -5.98
C THR A 91 8.98 11.10 -4.71
N TYR A 92 8.07 10.36 -4.05
CA TYR A 92 7.45 10.79 -2.82
C TYR A 92 8.47 11.02 -1.71
N TYR A 93 9.34 10.03 -1.47
CA TYR A 93 10.35 10.13 -0.41
C TYR A 93 11.51 11.07 -0.77
N ALA A 94 11.84 11.25 -2.04
CA ALA A 94 12.78 12.29 -2.48
C ALA A 94 12.31 13.71 -2.10
N ARG A 95 10.99 13.93 -1.99
CA ARG A 95 10.44 15.23 -1.54
C ARG A 95 10.41 15.37 -0.02
N LEU A 96 10.40 14.25 0.72
CA LEU A 96 10.39 14.25 2.18
C LEU A 96 11.79 14.38 2.79
N ASN A 97 12.83 14.02 2.04
CA ASN A 97 14.23 14.18 2.40
C ASN A 97 14.87 15.27 1.51
N PRO A 98 14.63 16.57 1.78
CA PRO A 98 15.29 17.65 1.04
C PRO A 98 16.80 17.68 1.25
#